data_AF-A0AAV0HD38-F1
#
_entry.id   AF-A0AAV0HD38-F1
#
_cell.length_a   1.000
_cell.length_b   1.000
_cell.length_c   1.000
_cell.angle_alpha   90.00
_cell.angle_beta   90.00
_cell.angle_gamma   90.00
#
_symmetry.space_group_name_H-M   'P 1'
#
loop_
_entity.id
_entity.type
_entity.pdbx_description
1 polymer ?
#
loop_
_entity_poly.entity_id
_entity_poly.type
_entity_poly.pdbx_seq_one_letter_code
_entity_poly.pdbx_strand_id
1 'polypeptide(L)'
;MLFLLWTTLLAICHGSAIDPRRKPSAVTVINEVEGGPKLMVHCKSKDDDIGVHILPPHQNIRWGFRPDFFGRTLFFCAMDWGEGLHWFDIYVESRDYDRCKDCRWLIKKGGPCLTNPERDSCHYWNKKKYVVERRE
;
A
#
# COMPACT_ATOMS: atom_id res chain seq x y z
N MET A 1 49.68 20.16 -5.09
CA MET A 1 49.35 19.20 -4.01
C MET A 1 48.28 19.83 -3.12
N LEU A 2 47.13 19.15 -3.00
CA LEU A 2 45.96 19.39 -2.14
C LEU A 2 45.10 20.65 -2.39
N PHE A 3 44.31 20.58 -3.46
CA PHE A 3 42.85 20.83 -3.35
C PHE A 3 42.19 19.46 -3.38
N LEU A 4 41.17 19.23 -2.55
CA LEU A 4 40.33 18.02 -2.35
C LEU A 4 40.43 17.62 -0.89
N LEU A 5 39.43 18.00 -0.06
CA LEU A 5 38.95 17.25 1.12
C LEU A 5 37.88 18.06 1.88
N TRP A 6 36.85 18.57 1.20
CA TRP A 6 35.62 18.97 1.91
C TRP A 6 34.32 18.83 1.11
N THR A 7 34.28 17.86 0.19
CA THR A 7 33.05 17.49 -0.52
C THR A 7 32.88 15.97 -0.56
N THR A 8 33.24 15.25 0.50
CA THR A 8 32.87 13.84 0.62
C THR A 8 31.42 13.76 1.11
N LEU A 9 30.51 13.78 0.14
CA LEU A 9 29.41 12.81 0.02
C LEU A 9 29.03 12.10 1.32
N LEU A 10 28.22 12.77 2.13
CA LEU A 10 27.07 12.10 2.71
C LEU A 10 25.83 12.66 2.03
N ALA A 11 25.73 12.39 0.72
CA ALA A 11 24.43 11.98 0.24
C ALA A 11 24.13 10.68 1.00
N ILE A 12 23.59 10.81 2.21
CA ILE A 12 22.86 9.72 2.84
C ILE A 12 21.74 9.50 1.85
N CYS A 13 21.94 8.54 0.95
CA CYS A 13 20.81 7.99 0.23
C CYS A 13 19.95 7.45 1.37
N HIS A 14 18.85 8.14 1.68
CA HIS A 14 17.75 7.55 2.46
C HIS A 14 17.08 6.46 1.60
N GLY A 15 17.88 5.67 0.88
CA GLY A 15 17.46 4.49 0.16
C GLY A 15 17.32 3.40 1.18
N SER A 16 16.08 2.99 1.41
CA SER A 16 15.72 1.78 2.13
C SER A 16 16.71 0.66 1.77
N ALA A 17 17.46 0.16 2.75
CA ALA A 17 18.50 -0.83 2.51
C ALA A 17 17.82 -2.13 2.06
N ILE A 18 17.98 -2.49 0.79
CA ILE A 18 17.41 -3.72 0.23
C ILE A 18 18.24 -4.91 0.73
N ASP A 19 17.67 -5.77 1.57
CA ASP A 19 18.32 -7.04 1.98
C ASP A 19 18.03 -8.15 0.94
N PRO A 20 19.07 -8.70 0.28
CA PRO A 20 18.91 -9.77 -0.72
C PRO A 20 18.26 -11.05 -0.19
N ARG A 21 18.26 -11.29 1.13
CA ARG A 21 17.64 -12.46 1.75
C ARG A 21 16.13 -12.32 1.87
N ARG A 22 15.58 -11.10 1.83
CA ARG A 22 14.14 -10.90 1.90
C ARG A 22 13.49 -11.27 0.58
N LYS A 23 12.45 -12.09 0.68
CA LYS A 23 11.68 -12.52 -0.49
C LYS A 23 10.85 -11.33 -0.98
N PRO A 24 10.74 -11.12 -2.30
CA PRO A 24 9.83 -10.11 -2.85
C PRO A 24 8.39 -10.35 -2.40
N SER A 25 7.65 -9.26 -2.24
CA SER A 25 6.22 -9.26 -2.00
C SER A 25 5.51 -8.61 -3.19
N ALA A 26 4.24 -8.97 -3.39
CA ALA A 26 3.35 -8.33 -4.34
C ALA A 26 2.02 -8.04 -3.69
N VAL A 27 1.38 -6.96 -4.12
CA VAL A 27 0.01 -6.60 -3.75
C VAL A 27 -0.82 -6.57 -5.01
N THR A 28 -1.99 -7.22 -4.96
CA THR A 28 -3.02 -7.16 -6.00
C THR A 28 -4.29 -6.58 -5.39
N VAL A 29 -4.84 -5.52 -5.98
CA VAL A 29 -6.12 -4.91 -5.58
C VAL A 29 -7.15 -5.21 -6.65
N ILE A 30 -8.24 -5.88 -6.29
CA ILE A 30 -9.26 -6.39 -7.21
C ILE A 30 -10.60 -5.70 -6.88
N ASN A 31 -11.26 -5.13 -7.90
CA ASN A 31 -12.56 -4.51 -7.73
C ASN A 31 -13.69 -5.56 -7.67
N GLU A 32 -14.22 -5.78 -6.47
CA GLU A 32 -15.36 -6.67 -6.19
C GLU A 32 -16.50 -5.89 -5.50
N VAL A 33 -16.60 -4.58 -5.76
CA VAL A 33 -17.62 -3.71 -5.15
C VAL A 33 -18.99 -4.12 -5.68
N GLU A 34 -19.92 -4.39 -4.77
CA GLU A 34 -21.27 -4.84 -5.10
C GLU A 34 -22.00 -3.82 -5.98
N GLY A 35 -22.65 -4.29 -7.04
CA GLY A 35 -23.31 -3.44 -8.05
C GLY A 35 -22.41 -3.04 -9.24
N GLY A 36 -21.13 -3.44 -9.22
CA GLY A 36 -20.22 -3.26 -10.35
C GLY A 36 -19.90 -1.81 -10.74
N PRO A 37 -19.70 -0.86 -9.80
CA PRO A 37 -19.15 0.44 -10.17
C PRO A 37 -17.67 0.32 -10.58
N LYS A 38 -17.17 1.36 -11.26
CA LYS A 38 -15.72 1.52 -11.43
C LYS A 38 -15.12 1.97 -10.10
N LEU A 39 -14.00 1.35 -9.72
CA LEU A 39 -13.25 1.70 -8.52
C LEU A 39 -12.07 2.59 -8.92
N MET A 40 -12.06 3.84 -8.46
CA MET A 40 -10.87 4.66 -8.49
C MET A 40 -10.01 4.29 -7.27
N VAL A 41 -8.74 3.97 -7.50
CA VAL A 41 -7.78 3.60 -6.46
C VAL A 41 -6.48 4.36 -6.65
N HIS A 42 -5.98 4.97 -5.58
CA HIS A 42 -4.64 5.57 -5.52
C HIS A 42 -3.86 4.93 -4.39
N CYS A 43 -2.80 4.21 -4.73
CA CYS A 43 -1.93 3.54 -3.76
C CYS A 43 -0.55 4.16 -3.74
N LYS A 44 0.04 4.30 -2.55
CA LYS A 44 1.43 4.73 -2.41
C LYS A 44 2.06 4.21 -1.11
N SER A 45 3.37 4.20 -1.07
CA SER A 45 4.17 4.06 0.15
C SER A 45 4.73 5.43 0.55
N LYS A 46 5.71 5.44 1.46
CA LYS A 46 6.52 6.63 1.73
C LYS A 46 7.40 7.01 0.55
N ASP A 47 7.94 6.02 -0.15
CA ASP A 47 9.03 6.19 -1.12
C ASP A 47 8.55 6.01 -2.57
N ASP A 48 7.44 5.32 -2.79
CA ASP A 48 6.91 4.96 -4.12
C ASP A 48 5.44 5.38 -4.26
N ASP A 49 5.09 5.99 -5.39
CA ASP A 49 3.70 6.23 -5.77
C ASP A 49 3.30 5.25 -6.90
N ILE A 50 2.30 4.40 -6.65
CA ILE A 50 1.77 3.46 -7.66
C ILE A 50 0.85 4.19 -8.65
N GLY A 51 0.37 5.38 -8.27
CA GLY A 51 -0.48 6.23 -9.06
C GLY A 51 -1.97 5.94 -8.91
N VAL A 52 -2.76 6.71 -9.64
CA VAL A 52 -4.23 6.58 -9.70
C VAL A 52 -4.60 5.62 -10.82
N HIS A 53 -5.45 4.66 -10.51
CA HIS A 53 -5.99 3.69 -11.46
C HIS A 53 -7.52 3.65 -11.36
N ILE A 54 -8.18 3.48 -12.50
CA ILE A 54 -9.63 3.26 -12.55
C ILE A 54 -9.85 1.80 -12.95
N LEU A 55 -10.38 1.00 -12.03
CA LEU A 55 -10.62 -0.42 -12.21
C LEU A 55 -12.09 -0.67 -12.56
N PRO A 56 -12.40 -1.18 -13.77
CA PRO A 56 -13.71 -1.76 -14.05
C PRO A 56 -14.03 -2.95 -13.11
N PRO A 57 -15.29 -3.41 -13.08
CA PRO A 57 -15.66 -4.59 -12.30
C PRO A 57 -14.76 -5.78 -12.62
N HIS A 58 -14.32 -6.49 -11.57
CA HIS A 58 -13.44 -7.67 -11.64
C HIS A 58 -12.04 -7.41 -12.23
N GLN A 59 -11.68 -6.15 -12.49
CA GLN A 59 -10.33 -5.77 -12.89
C GLN A 59 -9.46 -5.50 -11.67
N ASN A 60 -8.14 -5.49 -11.89
CA ASN A 60 -7.16 -5.35 -10.83
C ASN A 60 -5.95 -4.52 -11.24
N ILE A 61 -5.28 -3.98 -10.22
CA ILE A 61 -3.89 -3.51 -10.32
C ILE A 61 -3.00 -4.41 -9.47
N ARG A 62 -1.76 -4.62 -9.93
CA ARG A 62 -0.75 -5.40 -9.22
C ARG A 62 0.62 -4.73 -9.33
N TRP A 63 1.34 -4.69 -8.21
CA TRP A 63 2.72 -4.26 -8.19
C TRP A 63 3.54 -5.14 -7.25
N GLY A 64 4.82 -5.30 -7.58
CA GLY A 64 5.79 -6.03 -6.77
C GLY A 64 6.79 -5.08 -6.14
N PHE A 65 7.29 -5.44 -4.96
CA PHE A 65 8.30 -4.68 -4.24
C PHE A 65 9.17 -5.61 -3.38
N ARG A 66 10.30 -5.09 -2.90
CA ARG A 66 11.12 -5.75 -1.89
C ARG A 66 10.92 -5.04 -0.55
N PRO A 67 10.52 -5.74 0.51
CA PRO A 67 10.34 -5.12 1.82
C PRO A 67 11.66 -4.56 2.39
N ASP A 68 11.58 -3.44 3.09
CA ASP A 68 12.72 -2.72 3.69
C ASP A 68 13.35 -3.56 4.80
N PHE A 69 14.68 -3.54 4.93
CA PHE A 69 15.39 -4.33 5.93
C PHE A 69 14.91 -4.11 7.38
N PHE A 70 14.39 -2.94 7.71
CA PHE A 70 13.93 -2.64 9.07
C PHE A 70 12.46 -2.99 9.33
N GLY A 71 11.76 -3.63 8.39
CA GLY A 71 10.38 -4.09 8.64
C GLY A 71 9.35 -2.97 8.58
N ARG A 72 9.62 -1.90 7.81
CA ARG A 72 8.84 -0.65 7.82
C ARG A 72 8.06 -0.43 6.53
N THR A 73 8.02 -1.38 5.61
CA THR A 73 7.30 -1.21 4.35
C THR A 73 5.79 -1.12 4.62
N LEU A 74 5.21 -0.02 4.15
CA LEU A 74 3.80 0.31 4.28
C LEU A 74 3.30 0.82 2.93
N PHE A 75 2.27 0.18 2.40
CA PHE A 75 1.47 0.74 1.31
C PHE A 75 0.07 1.01 1.82
N PHE A 76 -0.46 2.18 1.46
CA PHE A 76 -1.80 2.57 1.77
C PHE A 76 -2.52 3.06 0.52
N CYS A 77 -3.81 2.79 0.45
CA CYS A 77 -4.62 3.07 -0.71
C CYS A 77 -5.85 3.88 -0.33
N ALA A 78 -6.09 4.94 -1.10
CA ALA A 78 -7.34 5.69 -1.10
C ALA A 78 -8.22 5.15 -2.24
N MET A 79 -9.51 4.94 -1.95
CA MET A 79 -10.44 4.24 -2.82
C MET A 79 -11.78 4.97 -2.85
N ASP A 80 -12.37 5.12 -4.03
CA ASP A 80 -13.68 5.72 -4.21
C ASP A 80 -14.41 5.05 -5.40
N TRP A 81 -15.69 4.81 -5.23
CA TRP A 81 -16.59 4.23 -6.24
C TRP A 81 -17.91 5.03 -6.35
N GLY A 82 -17.90 6.30 -5.95
CA GLY A 82 -19.05 7.20 -5.96
C GLY A 82 -19.81 7.28 -4.63
N GLU A 83 -19.35 6.60 -3.59
CA GLU A 83 -19.92 6.63 -2.23
C GLU A 83 -19.01 7.37 -1.22
N GLY A 84 -17.95 8.01 -1.72
CA GLY A 84 -17.01 8.80 -0.94
C GLY A 84 -15.68 8.10 -0.72
N LEU A 85 -14.74 8.84 -0.13
CA LEU A 85 -13.37 8.38 0.03
C LEU A 85 -13.23 7.37 1.18
N HIS A 86 -12.78 6.17 0.84
CA HIS A 86 -12.36 5.10 1.74
C HIS A 86 -10.83 4.98 1.75
N TRP A 87 -10.26 4.56 2.89
CA TRP A 87 -8.82 4.41 3.05
C TRP A 87 -8.50 3.12 3.79
N PHE A 88 -7.40 2.47 3.37
CA PHE A 88 -6.88 1.27 4.03
C PHE A 88 -5.37 1.13 3.82
N ASP A 89 -4.69 0.61 4.85
CA ASP A 89 -3.30 0.17 4.78
C ASP A 89 -3.24 -1.20 4.10
N ILE A 90 -3.15 -1.20 2.77
CA ILE A 90 -3.23 -2.40 1.94
C ILE A 90 -2.07 -3.37 2.16
N TYR A 91 -0.94 -2.87 2.61
CA TYR A 91 0.20 -3.69 3.02
C TYR A 91 0.88 -3.08 4.23
N VAL A 92 0.99 -3.84 5.31
CA VAL A 92 1.77 -3.49 6.49
C VAL A 92 2.76 -4.62 6.70
N GLU A 93 4.06 -4.37 6.60
CA GLU A 93 5.05 -5.45 6.59
C GLU A 93 4.96 -6.37 7.82
N SER A 94 4.81 -5.80 9.02
CA SER A 94 4.64 -6.56 10.26
C SER A 94 3.36 -7.39 10.32
N ARG A 95 2.33 -6.99 9.56
CA ARG A 95 1.08 -7.74 9.42
C ARG A 95 1.22 -8.82 8.34
N ASP A 96 1.76 -8.48 7.18
CA ASP A 96 1.52 -9.22 5.94
C ASP A 96 2.71 -10.03 5.44
N TYR A 97 3.95 -9.66 5.78
CA TYR A 97 5.14 -10.28 5.18
C TYR A 97 5.16 -11.79 5.33
N ASP A 98 4.85 -12.31 6.53
CA ASP A 98 4.83 -13.75 6.79
C ASP A 98 3.49 -14.42 6.44
N ARG A 99 2.42 -13.64 6.23
CA ARG A 99 1.09 -14.14 5.87
C ARG A 99 0.95 -14.38 4.36
N CYS A 100 1.50 -13.49 3.55
CA CYS A 100 1.40 -13.56 2.10
C CYS A 100 2.64 -12.99 1.40
N LYS A 101 3.10 -13.69 0.37
CA LYS A 101 4.08 -13.15 -0.59
C LYS A 101 3.40 -12.50 -1.79
N ASP A 102 2.21 -12.99 -2.17
CA ASP A 102 1.30 -12.32 -3.10
C ASP A 102 -0.01 -12.06 -2.36
N CYS A 103 -0.17 -10.82 -1.88
CA CYS A 103 -1.29 -10.39 -1.06
C CYS A 103 -2.40 -9.86 -1.98
N ARG A 104 -3.45 -10.65 -2.16
CA ARG A 104 -4.57 -10.31 -3.06
C ARG A 104 -5.75 -9.83 -2.23
N TRP A 105 -6.16 -8.59 -2.47
CA TRP A 105 -7.24 -7.92 -1.75
C TRP A 105 -8.45 -7.71 -2.65
N LEU A 106 -9.60 -8.25 -2.22
CA LEU A 106 -10.90 -7.99 -2.82
C LEU A 106 -11.49 -6.74 -2.18
N ILE A 107 -11.77 -5.72 -2.97
CA ILE A 107 -12.38 -4.48 -2.50
C ILE A 107 -13.89 -4.60 -2.60
N LYS A 108 -14.57 -4.58 -1.45
CA LYS A 108 -16.03 -4.64 -1.31
C LYS A 108 -16.55 -3.40 -0.58
N LYS A 109 -17.86 -3.13 -0.61
CA LYS A 109 -18.43 -1.98 0.11
C LYS A 109 -18.10 -2.00 1.61
N GLY A 110 -18.20 -3.17 2.24
CA GLY A 110 -17.94 -3.34 3.68
C GLY A 110 -16.47 -3.19 4.09
N GLY A 111 -15.54 -3.29 3.14
CA GLY A 111 -14.11 -3.24 3.40
C GLY A 111 -13.29 -4.20 2.53
N PRO A 112 -11.96 -4.11 2.63
CA PRO A 112 -11.06 -4.98 1.88
C PRO A 112 -10.95 -6.36 2.53
N CYS A 113 -10.94 -7.41 1.71
CA CYS A 113 -10.76 -8.80 2.13
C CYS A 113 -9.50 -9.41 1.52
N LEU A 114 -8.57 -9.87 2.35
CA LEU A 114 -7.38 -10.60 1.89
C LEU A 114 -7.77 -12.04 1.57
N THR A 115 -7.51 -12.48 0.35
CA THR A 115 -7.84 -13.85 -0.08
C THR A 115 -6.91 -14.87 0.59
N ASN A 116 -7.47 -15.98 1.05
CA ASN A 116 -6.72 -17.08 1.66
C ASN A 116 -7.34 -18.42 1.21
N PRO A 117 -6.54 -19.48 0.95
CA PRO A 117 -7.03 -20.81 0.66
C PRO A 117 -8.19 -21.32 1.52
N GLU A 118 -8.16 -21.05 2.83
CA GLU A 118 -9.20 -21.55 3.74
C GLU A 118 -10.39 -20.60 3.83
N ARG A 119 -10.12 -19.33 4.15
CA ARG A 119 -11.14 -18.31 4.35
C ARG A 119 -10.56 -16.91 4.23
N ASP A 120 -11.22 -16.08 3.43
CA ASP A 120 -10.88 -14.67 3.29
C ASP A 120 -10.88 -13.92 4.63
N SER A 121 -9.85 -13.11 4.84
CA SER A 121 -9.69 -12.27 6.03
C SER A 121 -10.14 -10.84 5.69
N CYS A 122 -11.36 -10.49 6.10
CA CYS A 122 -11.96 -9.18 5.84
C CYS A 122 -11.70 -8.17 6.96
N HIS A 123 -11.47 -6.92 6.57
CA HIS A 123 -11.21 -5.81 7.46
C HIS A 123 -12.20 -4.67 7.19
N TYR A 124 -12.51 -3.89 8.22
CA TYR A 124 -13.23 -2.63 8.03
C TYR A 124 -12.30 -1.55 7.46
N TRP A 125 -12.89 -0.57 6.79
CA TRP A 125 -12.20 0.65 6.39
C TRP A 125 -11.59 1.39 7.59
N ASN A 126 -10.45 2.04 7.37
CA ASN A 126 -9.82 2.84 8.41
C ASN A 126 -10.70 4.06 8.76
N LYS A 127 -10.78 4.40 10.05
CA LYS A 127 -11.55 5.55 10.53
C LYS A 127 -10.85 6.85 10.17
N LYS A 128 -11.61 7.84 9.68
CA LYS A 128 -11.11 9.22 9.56
C LYS A 128 -10.73 9.72 10.95
N LYS A 129 -9.49 10.19 11.13
CA LYS A 129 -9.14 10.95 12.33
C LYS A 129 -9.78 12.33 12.17
N TYR A 130 -10.76 12.66 13.00
CA TYR A 130 -11.25 14.03 13.08
C TYR A 130 -10.09 14.89 13.57
N VAL A 131 -9.63 15.82 12.73
CA VAL A 131 -8.78 16.91 13.21
C VAL A 131 -9.72 17.84 13.97
N VAL A 132 -9.57 17.90 15.29
CA VAL A 132 -10.21 18.95 16.08
C VAL A 132 -9.52 20.24 15.69
N GLU A 133 -10.15 21.00 14.80
CA GLU A 133 -9.73 22.34 14.43
C GLU A 133 -9.89 23.22 15.68
N ARG A 134 -8.79 23.44 16.41
CA ARG A 134 -8.75 24.46 17.45
C ARG A 134 -8.92 25.80 16.75
N ARG A 135 -10.13 26.35 16.80
CA ARG A 135 -10.35 27.79 16.66
C ARG A 135 -9.59 28.46 17.80
N GLU A 136 -8.51 29.14 17.48
CA GLU A 136 -7.95 30.25 18.26
C GLU A 136 -8.39 31.55 17.59
#